data_AF-A7RIY1-F1
#
_entry.id   AF-A7RIY1-F1
#
_cell.length_a   1.000
_cell.length_b   1.000
_cell.length_c   1.000
_cell.angle_alpha   90.00
_cell.angle_beta   90.00
_cell.angle_gamma   90.00
#
_symmetry.space_group_name_H-M   'P 1'
#
loop_
_entity.id
_entity.type
_entity.pdbx_description
1 polymer ?
#
loop_
_entity_poly.entity_id
_entity_poly.type
_entity_poly.pdbx_seq_one_letter_code
_entity_poly.pdbx_strand_id
1 'polypeptide(L)'
;MTWSEAELYCKEAEFGHLLSIVDPEESEFITERIKQIRQVIGLRGFWIGATDMFQVGRFRWMDKKPMKYTKWLSGEPTSYSAKPKREREACVTIHTNPHWGTWSDENCILKKPFICKNEK
;
A
#
# COMPACT_ATOMS: atom_id res chain seq x y z
N MET A 1 1.34 10.55 -7.15
CA MET A 1 1.12 11.34 -5.92
C MET A 1 1.99 10.76 -4.81
N THR A 2 2.40 11.57 -3.84
CA THR A 2 2.92 11.04 -2.57
C THR A 2 1.84 10.20 -1.90
N TRP A 3 2.20 9.38 -0.91
CA TRP A 3 1.20 8.52 -0.27
C TRP A 3 0.09 9.35 0.40
N SER A 4 0.44 10.44 1.10
CA SER A 4 -0.53 11.30 1.78
C SER A 4 -1.42 12.07 0.80
N GLU A 5 -0.85 12.53 -0.33
CA GLU A 5 -1.64 13.12 -1.43
C GLU A 5 -2.63 12.11 -2.02
N ALA A 6 -2.21 10.85 -2.18
CA ALA A 6 -3.05 9.79 -2.73
C ALA A 6 -4.20 9.41 -1.78
N GLU A 7 -3.93 9.30 -0.48
CA GLU A 7 -4.96 9.07 0.54
C GLU A 7 -5.96 10.23 0.59
N LEU A 8 -5.49 11.47 0.51
CA LEU A 8 -6.37 12.64 0.44
C LEU A 8 -7.25 12.60 -0.81
N TYR A 9 -6.68 12.26 -1.97
CA TYR A 9 -7.44 12.11 -3.20
C TYR A 9 -8.52 11.03 -3.09
N CYS A 10 -8.19 9.84 -2.58
CA CYS A 10 -9.18 8.78 -2.41
C CYS A 10 -10.32 9.21 -1.47
N LYS A 11 -10.02 9.98 -0.42
CA LYS A 11 -11.03 10.53 0.50
C LYS A 11 -11.94 11.56 -0.16
N GLU A 12 -11.36 12.55 -0.83
CA GLU A 12 -12.09 13.74 -1.28
C GLU A 12 -12.73 13.56 -2.66
N ALA A 13 -12.08 12.87 -3.57
CA ALA A 13 -12.57 12.69 -4.95
C ALA A 13 -13.37 11.40 -5.11
N GLU A 14 -12.94 10.31 -4.47
CA GLU A 14 -13.54 8.98 -4.66
C GLU A 14 -14.47 8.57 -3.51
N PHE A 15 -14.52 9.34 -2.41
CA PHE A 15 -15.30 9.01 -1.21
C PHE A 15 -14.94 7.64 -0.62
N GLY A 16 -13.65 7.32 -0.60
CA GLY A 16 -13.11 6.08 -0.06
C GLY A 16 -11.77 6.29 0.64
N HIS A 17 -10.93 5.26 0.61
CA HIS A 17 -9.57 5.28 1.15
C HIS A 17 -8.62 4.62 0.18
N LEU A 18 -7.31 4.79 0.38
CA LEU A 18 -6.35 3.89 -0.25
C LEU A 18 -6.67 2.44 0.12
N LEU A 19 -6.46 1.55 -0.84
CA LEU A 19 -6.85 0.15 -0.80
C LEU A 19 -6.42 -0.54 0.51
N SER A 20 -7.38 -1.10 1.23
CA SER A 20 -7.15 -2.11 2.27
C SER A 20 -7.34 -3.51 1.69
N ILE A 21 -6.55 -4.47 2.18
CA ILE A 21 -6.66 -5.89 1.82
C ILE A 21 -6.80 -6.68 3.12
N VAL A 22 -7.98 -7.25 3.38
CA VAL A 22 -8.30 -7.81 4.70
C VAL A 22 -8.30 -9.34 4.75
N ASP A 23 -8.29 -10.01 3.60
CA ASP A 23 -8.28 -11.46 3.49
C ASP A 23 -7.59 -11.97 2.20
N PRO A 24 -7.32 -13.29 2.10
CA PRO A 24 -6.67 -13.86 0.92
C PRO A 24 -7.48 -13.78 -0.37
N GLU A 25 -8.81 -13.87 -0.31
CA GLU A 25 -9.68 -13.84 -1.49
C GLU A 25 -9.64 -12.46 -2.15
N GLU A 26 -9.73 -11.40 -1.34
CA GLU A 26 -9.51 -10.03 -1.79
C GLU A 26 -8.10 -9.84 -2.36
N SER A 27 -7.08 -10.40 -1.71
CA SER A 27 -5.69 -10.31 -2.18
C SER A 27 -5.52 -10.91 -3.58
N GLU A 28 -6.16 -12.04 -3.86
CA GLU A 28 -6.15 -12.68 -5.17
C GLU A 28 -6.89 -11.84 -6.21
N PHE A 29 -8.12 -11.41 -5.90
CA PHE A 29 -8.92 -10.55 -6.78
C PHE A 29 -8.17 -9.29 -7.21
N ILE A 30 -7.57 -8.57 -6.25
CA ILE A 30 -6.77 -7.37 -6.53
C ILE A 30 -5.54 -7.70 -7.37
N THR A 31 -4.84 -8.79 -7.08
CA THR A 31 -3.65 -9.20 -7.83
C THR A 31 -3.98 -9.48 -9.29
N GLU A 32 -5.08 -10.19 -9.55
CA GLU A 32 -5.54 -10.46 -10.92
C GLU A 32 -5.97 -9.18 -11.63
N ARG A 33 -6.61 -8.25 -10.93
CA ARG A 33 -6.96 -6.95 -11.51
C ARG A 33 -5.73 -6.13 -11.87
N ILE A 34 -4.69 -6.14 -11.03
CA ILE A 34 -3.41 -5.47 -11.29
C ILE A 34 -2.71 -6.08 -12.51
N LYS A 35 -2.75 -7.41 -12.70
CA LYS A 35 -2.18 -8.08 -13.88
C LYS A 35 -2.85 -7.67 -15.19
N GLN A 36 -4.14 -7.35 -15.16
CA GLN A 36 -4.89 -6.87 -16.33
C GLN A 36 -4.55 -5.42 -16.72
N ILE A 37 -3.98 -4.63 -15.81
CA ILE A 37 -3.51 -3.29 -16.15
C ILE A 37 -2.34 -3.43 -17.13
N ARG A 38 -2.44 -2.73 -18.27
CA ARG A 38 -1.38 -2.69 -19.29
C ARG A 38 -0.07 -2.31 -18.59
N GLN A 39 0.86 -3.27 -18.55
CA GLN A 39 2.15 -3.06 -17.89
C GLN A 39 2.89 -1.94 -18.61
N VAL A 40 2.99 -0.80 -17.94
CA VAL A 40 3.85 0.30 -18.39
C VAL A 40 5.27 -0.06 -17.96
N ILE A 41 6.21 -0.01 -18.91
CA ILE A 41 7.63 -0.23 -18.62
C ILE A 41 8.04 0.68 -17.47
N GLY A 42 8.58 0.10 -16.39
CA GLY A 42 9.04 0.84 -15.21
C GLY A 42 7.99 1.00 -14.10
N LEU A 43 6.75 0.54 -14.26
CA LEU A 43 5.77 0.51 -13.18
C LEU A 43 6.12 -0.60 -12.17
N ARG A 44 6.52 -0.21 -10.96
CA ARG A 44 7.00 -1.15 -9.91
C ARG A 44 5.97 -1.50 -8.83
N GLY A 45 4.82 -0.82 -8.82
CA GLY A 45 3.78 -1.01 -7.82
C GLY A 45 2.86 0.20 -7.66
N PHE A 46 1.91 0.06 -6.74
CA PHE A 46 0.92 1.07 -6.40
C PHE A 46 0.90 1.33 -4.90
N TRP A 47 0.62 2.56 -4.49
CA TRP A 47 0.30 2.82 -3.09
C TRP A 47 -0.99 2.11 -2.67
N ILE A 48 -0.95 1.52 -1.47
CA ILE A 48 -2.10 0.97 -0.74
C ILE A 48 -2.20 1.60 0.66
N GLY A 49 -3.32 1.42 1.34
CA GLY A 49 -3.69 2.22 2.52
C GLY A 49 -2.99 1.84 3.83
N ALA A 50 -1.98 0.98 3.80
CA ALA A 50 -1.25 0.58 4.99
C ALA A 50 -0.10 1.56 5.29
N THR A 51 0.06 1.90 6.56
CA THR A 51 1.12 2.76 7.06
C THR A 51 1.43 2.49 8.53
N ASP A 52 2.66 2.77 8.98
CA ASP A 52 3.06 2.74 10.38
C ASP A 52 3.32 4.14 10.98
N MET A 53 2.93 5.21 10.28
CA MET A 53 3.12 6.61 10.70
C MET A 53 2.64 6.90 12.14
N PHE A 54 1.60 6.22 12.60
CA PHE A 54 1.06 6.41 13.96
C PHE A 54 1.88 5.72 15.05
N GLN A 55 2.55 4.61 14.71
CA GLN A 55 3.34 3.82 15.63
C GLN A 55 4.29 2.94 14.81
N VAL A 56 5.56 3.33 14.70
CA VAL A 56 6.50 2.63 13.81
C VAL A 56 6.60 1.14 14.17
N GLY A 57 6.63 0.31 13.13
CA GLY A 57 6.56 -1.15 13.25
C GLY A 57 5.15 -1.71 13.51
N ARG A 58 4.11 -0.86 13.58
CA ARG A 58 2.71 -1.29 13.65
C ARG A 58 1.90 -0.71 12.50
N PHE A 59 1.85 -1.45 11.40
CA PHE A 59 1.06 -1.11 10.23
C PHE A 59 -0.45 -1.16 10.51
N ARG A 60 -1.17 -0.17 9.97
CA ARG A 60 -2.63 -0.05 10.06
C ARG A 60 -3.20 0.45 8.73
N TRP A 61 -4.42 0.04 8.43
CA TRP A 61 -5.19 0.58 7.31
C TRP A 61 -5.82 1.93 7.67
N MET A 62 -5.83 2.87 6.73
CA MET A 62 -6.43 4.19 6.92
C MET A 62 -7.96 4.17 7.02
N ASP A 63 -8.60 3.16 6.44
CA ASP A 63 -10.04 2.90 6.56
C ASP A 63 -10.42 2.24 7.90
N LYS A 64 -9.46 2.09 8.81
CA LYS A 64 -9.63 1.51 10.15
C LYS A 64 -10.05 0.04 10.16
N LYS A 65 -10.04 -0.66 9.02
CA LYS A 65 -10.28 -2.10 9.01
C LYS A 65 -9.18 -2.84 9.78
N PRO A 66 -9.49 -3.96 10.45
CA PRO A 66 -8.48 -4.74 11.15
C PRO A 66 -7.50 -5.38 10.16
N MET A 67 -6.20 -5.22 10.39
CA MET A 67 -5.15 -5.86 9.59
C MET A 67 -4.98 -7.33 10.01
N LYS A 68 -5.87 -8.18 9.52
CA LYS A 68 -5.87 -9.64 9.79
C LYS A 68 -5.02 -10.44 8.80
N TYR A 69 -4.68 -9.83 7.67
CA TYR A 69 -3.96 -10.45 6.58
C TYR A 69 -2.81 -9.53 6.14
N THR A 70 -1.67 -10.13 5.81
CA THR A 70 -0.51 -9.43 5.25
C THR A 70 0.17 -10.31 4.22
N LYS A 71 0.64 -9.71 3.12
CA LYS A 71 1.37 -10.40 2.05
C LYS A 71 2.71 -9.73 1.77
N TRP A 72 3.54 -9.58 2.80
CA TRP A 72 4.87 -8.98 2.66
C TRP A 72 5.74 -9.77 1.66
N LEU A 73 6.52 -9.06 0.85
CA LEU A 73 7.57 -9.64 0.03
C LEU A 73 8.61 -10.31 0.95
N SER A 74 9.32 -11.34 0.46
CA SER A 74 10.34 -12.02 1.26
C SER A 74 11.40 -11.02 1.75
N GLY A 75 11.59 -10.97 3.08
CA GLY A 75 12.49 -10.03 3.75
C GLY A 75 11.81 -8.74 4.20
N GLU A 76 10.61 -8.43 3.71
CA GLU A 76 9.83 -7.26 4.09
C GLU A 76 8.98 -7.51 5.35
N PRO A 77 8.68 -6.45 6.13
CA PRO A 77 9.19 -5.08 6.00
C PRO A 77 10.70 -5.00 6.32
N THR A 78 11.52 -4.46 5.40
CA THR A 78 12.99 -4.64 5.45
C THR A 78 13.72 -3.58 6.26
N SER A 79 13.29 -2.31 6.27
CA SER A 79 14.25 -1.28 6.69
C SER A 79 13.75 0.12 7.08
N TYR A 80 12.59 0.61 6.60
CA TYR A 80 12.21 1.99 6.92
C TYR A 80 11.81 2.16 8.39
N SER A 81 11.18 1.14 8.98
CA SER A 81 10.87 1.10 10.41
C SER A 81 12.09 0.84 11.32
N ALA A 82 13.29 0.60 10.77
CA ALA A 82 14.54 0.33 11.52
C ALA A 82 15.51 1.53 11.62
N LYS A 83 15.40 2.55 10.75
CA LYS A 83 16.20 3.82 10.80
C LYS A 83 15.94 4.63 12.08
N PRO A 84 16.73 5.57 12.61
CA PRO A 84 16.42 6.29 13.88
C PRO A 84 14.99 6.90 13.94
N LYS A 85 14.35 6.89 15.14
CA LYS A 85 12.91 7.24 15.39
C LYS A 85 12.37 8.52 14.75
N ARG A 86 13.22 9.43 14.30
CA ARG A 86 12.86 10.74 13.77
C ARG A 86 12.67 10.75 12.25
N GLU A 87 12.83 9.62 11.56
CA GLU A 87 12.76 9.51 10.08
C GLU A 87 11.96 8.29 9.56
N ARG A 88 11.17 7.61 10.42
CA ARG A 88 10.60 6.26 10.20
C ARG A 88 9.10 6.25 9.86
N GLU A 89 8.64 7.12 8.98
CA GLU A 89 7.29 6.96 8.44
C GLU A 89 7.36 6.09 7.20
N ALA A 90 6.73 4.91 7.25
CA ALA A 90 6.69 3.97 6.15
C ALA A 90 5.28 3.82 5.59
N CYS A 91 5.22 3.82 4.27
CA CYS A 91 4.00 3.68 3.49
C CYS A 91 4.11 2.43 2.62
N VAL A 92 3.00 1.75 2.37
CA VAL A 92 3.04 0.42 1.77
C VAL A 92 2.73 0.47 0.28
N THR A 93 3.60 -0.18 -0.50
CA THR A 93 3.39 -0.42 -1.93
C THR A 93 2.94 -1.87 -2.14
N ILE A 94 1.97 -2.10 -3.02
CA ILE A 94 1.70 -3.42 -3.61
C ILE A 94 2.47 -3.56 -4.94
N HIS A 95 3.21 -4.65 -5.09
CA HIS A 95 4.09 -4.87 -6.24
C HIS A 95 3.37 -5.43 -7.47
N THR A 96 3.87 -5.01 -8.63
CA THR A 96 3.60 -5.58 -9.96
C THR A 96 4.66 -6.63 -10.30
N ASN A 97 4.89 -6.91 -11.58
CA ASN A 97 5.94 -7.81 -12.06
C ASN A 97 7.33 -7.48 -11.45
N PRO A 98 8.10 -8.45 -10.90
CA PRO A 98 7.84 -9.89 -10.84
C PRO A 98 7.19 -10.39 -9.54
N HIS A 99 6.88 -9.51 -8.60
CA HIS A 99 6.45 -9.86 -7.24
C HIS A 99 4.96 -9.62 -6.99
N TRP A 100 4.14 -9.94 -7.98
CA TRP A 100 2.71 -9.64 -8.03
C TRP A 100 1.96 -9.82 -6.70
N GLY A 101 1.36 -8.72 -6.25
CA GLY A 101 0.47 -8.70 -5.09
C GLY A 101 1.19 -8.70 -3.74
N THR A 102 2.51 -8.87 -3.70
CA THR A 102 3.29 -8.76 -2.45
C THR A 102 3.53 -7.30 -2.07
N TRP A 103 3.86 -7.05 -0.80
CA TRP A 103 3.96 -5.70 -0.24
C TRP A 103 5.38 -5.40 0.24
N SER A 104 5.78 -4.13 0.16
CA SER A 104 7.00 -3.61 0.80
C SER A 104 6.72 -2.29 1.49
N ASP A 105 7.54 -1.96 2.49
CA ASP A 105 7.56 -0.64 3.09
C ASP A 105 8.43 0.32 2.25
N GLU A 106 7.96 1.55 2.02
CA GLU A 106 8.65 2.53 1.19
C GLU A 106 8.54 3.95 1.76
N ASN A 107 9.41 4.84 1.29
CA ASN A 107 9.38 6.25 1.63
C ASN A 107 8.09 6.92 1.11
N CYS A 108 7.26 7.39 2.04
CA CYS A 108 5.97 8.01 1.77
C CYS A 108 6.01 9.21 0.79
N ILE A 109 7.15 9.90 0.65
CA ILE A 109 7.30 11.06 -0.23
C ILE A 109 7.49 10.68 -1.71
N LEU A 110 7.69 9.39 -2.02
CA LEU A 110 7.83 8.95 -3.40
C LEU A 110 6.51 9.12 -4.15
N LYS A 111 6.59 9.64 -5.38
CA LYS A 111 5.43 9.78 -6.25
C LYS A 111 5.18 8.47 -6.99
N LYS A 112 4.03 7.86 -6.77
CA LYS A 112 3.59 6.61 -7.42
C LYS A 112 2.12 6.70 -7.84
N PRO A 113 1.66 5.82 -8.74
CA PRO A 113 0.24 5.53 -8.88
C PRO A 113 -0.28 4.82 -7.62
N PHE A 114 -1.59 4.78 -7.47
CA PHE A 114 -2.26 4.32 -6.25
C PHE A 114 -3.61 3.69 -6.57
N ILE A 115 -4.17 2.94 -5.61
CA ILE A 115 -5.47 2.29 -5.76
C ILE A 115 -6.38 2.78 -4.63
N CYS A 116 -7.53 3.35 -4.99
CA CYS A 116 -8.60 3.65 -4.03
C CYS A 116 -9.55 2.45 -3.90
N LYS A 117 -10.14 2.30 -2.72
CA LYS A 117 -11.24 1.36 -2.44
C LYS A 117 -12.36 2.12 -1.74
N ASN A 118 -13.56 1.98 -2.29
CA ASN A 118 -14.79 2.56 -1.76
C ASN A 118 -15.59 1.46 -1.07
N GLU A 119 -16.43 1.84 -0.10
CA GLU A 119 -17.27 0.89 0.65
C GLU A 119 -18.66 0.66 0.04
N LYS A 120 -18.86 1.01 -1.24
CA LYS A 120 -20.15 0.78 -1.92
C LYS A 120 -20.33 -0.69 -2.29
#